data_AF-A0A968THW1-F1
#
_entry.id   AF-A0A968THW1-F1
#
_cell.length_a   1.000
_cell.length_b   1.000
_cell.length_c   1.000
_cell.angle_alpha   90.00
_cell.angle_beta   90.00
_cell.angle_gamma   90.00
#
_symmetry.space_group_name_H-M   'P 1'
#
loop_
_entity.id
_entity.type
_entity.pdbx_description
1 polymer ?
#
loop_
_entity_poly.entity_id
_entity_poly.type
_entity_poly.pdbx_seq_one_letter_code
_entity_poly.pdbx_strand_id
1 'polypeptide(L)'
;MNDPRHADFTIEQLQKKHDKPFFLACGFFHPHMPWYVPQKYFDLYPLDQIVDPPLKDDDLDDIPERGKELGLDRSSVYTQAVAAGIYKKAVQGYLASTTFSDVQVGRILDALEKSPYKDNTLVVLWSDNGFHLGEKLHWQKAPCGNREPIRC
;
A
#
# COMPACT_ATOMS: atom_id res chain seq x y z
N MET A 1 -3.63 -3.01 -14.35
CA MET A 1 -2.75 -2.21 -13.47
C MET A 1 -1.32 -2.27 -14.00
N ASN A 2 -0.54 -1.20 -13.81
CA ASN A 2 0.64 -0.90 -14.62
C ASN A 2 1.98 -0.89 -13.86
N ASP A 3 2.02 -1.34 -12.60
CA ASP A 3 3.24 -1.29 -11.77
C ASP A 3 4.47 -1.94 -12.42
N PRO A 4 4.37 -3.10 -13.10
CA PRO A 4 5.48 -3.63 -13.88
C PRO A 4 5.96 -2.69 -14.97
N ARG A 5 5.04 -2.05 -15.71
CA ARG A 5 5.38 -1.13 -16.80
C ARG A 5 6.06 0.14 -16.28
N HIS A 6 5.63 0.64 -15.12
CA HIS A 6 6.26 1.80 -14.49
C HIS A 6 7.69 1.47 -14.07
N ALA A 7 7.90 0.29 -13.47
CA ALA A 7 9.25 -0.17 -13.15
C ALA A 7 10.10 -0.38 -14.40
N ASP A 8 9.56 -1.03 -15.44
CA ASP A 8 10.26 -1.25 -16.72
C ASP A 8 10.73 0.09 -17.30
N PHE A 9 9.84 1.08 -17.37
CA PHE A 9 10.17 2.42 -17.87
C PHE A 9 11.26 3.10 -17.03
N THR A 10 11.20 3.01 -15.70
CA THR A 10 12.23 3.58 -14.81
C THR A 10 13.58 2.89 -15.01
N ILE A 11 13.59 1.56 -15.13
CA ILE A 11 14.79 0.77 -15.40
C ILE A 11 15.40 1.17 -16.75
N GLU A 12 14.58 1.33 -17.80
CA GLU A 12 15.03 1.82 -19.09
C GLU A 12 15.66 3.22 -19.00
N GLN A 13 15.14 4.11 -18.15
CA GLN A 13 15.77 5.42 -17.95
C GLN A 13 17.13 5.29 -17.24
N LEU A 14 17.26 4.41 -16.25
CA LEU A 14 18.51 4.19 -15.53
C LEU A 14 19.61 3.57 -16.41
N GLN A 15 19.24 2.86 -17.48
CA GLN A 15 20.19 2.28 -18.44
C GLN A 15 20.70 3.28 -19.48
N LYS A 16 20.06 4.45 -19.62
CA LYS A 16 20.51 5.49 -20.55
C LYS A 16 21.70 6.25 -19.98
N LYS A 17 22.53 6.78 -20.87
CA LYS A 17 23.57 7.76 -20.52
C LYS A 17 22.93 9.13 -20.31
N HIS A 18 23.21 9.75 -19.17
CA HIS A 18 22.75 11.08 -18.79
C HIS A 18 23.97 11.99 -18.59
N ASP A 19 24.08 13.04 -19.40
CA ASP A 19 25.18 14.02 -19.28
C ASP A 19 24.91 15.07 -18.19
N LYS A 20 23.68 15.12 -17.65
CA LYS A 20 23.25 16.00 -16.56
C LYS A 20 22.61 15.18 -15.43
N PRO A 21 22.58 15.69 -14.19
CA PRO A 21 21.79 15.08 -13.12
C PRO A 21 20.34 14.89 -13.55
N PHE A 22 19.74 13.77 -13.17
CA PHE A 22 18.36 13.44 -13.48
C PHE A 22 17.46 13.50 -12.24
N PHE A 23 16.17 13.65 -12.49
CA PHE A 23 15.12 13.42 -11.51
C PHE A 23 14.17 12.38 -12.10
N LEU A 24 14.04 11.22 -11.45
CA LEU A 24 13.15 10.14 -11.86
C LEU A 24 12.13 9.88 -10.76
N ALA A 25 10.85 10.05 -11.09
CA ALA A 25 9.74 9.70 -10.22
C ALA A 25 9.02 8.47 -10.77
N CYS A 26 8.85 7.45 -9.93
CA CYS A 26 8.12 6.24 -10.25
C CYS A 26 7.03 6.04 -9.18
N GLY A 27 5.77 5.97 -9.62
CA GLY A 27 4.64 5.74 -8.73
C GLY A 27 4.04 4.37 -8.97
N PHE A 28 3.73 3.64 -7.90
CA PHE A 28 3.03 2.35 -7.96
C PHE A 28 1.56 2.52 -7.58
N PHE A 29 0.70 1.72 -8.18
CA PHE A 29 -0.72 1.68 -7.85
C PHE A 29 -1.00 0.77 -6.65
N HIS A 30 -0.40 -0.43 -6.60
CA HIS A 30 -0.56 -1.29 -5.44
C HIS A 30 0.15 -0.70 -4.21
N PRO A 31 -0.40 -0.86 -2.99
CA PRO A 31 -1.48 -1.79 -2.61
C PRO A 31 -2.91 -1.20 -2.68
N HIS A 32 -3.14 -0.12 -3.44
CA HIS A 32 -4.50 0.37 -3.65
C HIS A 32 -5.38 -0.72 -4.28
N MET A 33 -6.62 -0.81 -3.83
CA MET A 33 -7.61 -1.75 -4.34
C MET A 33 -8.04 -1.41 -5.79
N PRO A 34 -8.42 -2.38 -6.63
CA PRO A 34 -8.57 -3.81 -6.32
C PRO A 34 -7.24 -4.57 -6.27
N TRP A 35 -7.15 -5.56 -5.38
CA TRP A 35 -5.95 -6.37 -5.17
C TRP A 35 -5.82 -7.50 -6.21
N TYR A 36 -5.48 -7.14 -7.45
CA TYR A 36 -5.26 -8.10 -8.53
C TYR A 36 -3.79 -8.27 -8.83
N VAL A 37 -3.17 -9.25 -8.14
CA VAL A 37 -1.77 -9.64 -8.34
C VAL A 37 -1.67 -11.15 -8.66
N PRO A 38 -0.56 -11.63 -9.24
CA PRO A 38 -0.37 -13.05 -9.49
C PRO A 38 -0.52 -13.92 -8.23
N GLN A 39 -1.10 -15.11 -8.38
CA GLN A 39 -1.39 -16.05 -7.28
C GLN A 39 -0.18 -16.33 -6.38
N LYS A 40 1.02 -16.44 -6.95
CA LYS A 40 2.26 -16.67 -6.21
C LYS A 40 2.51 -15.69 -5.06
N TYR A 41 1.96 -14.47 -5.12
CA TYR A 41 2.08 -13.48 -4.04
C TYR A 41 1.05 -13.69 -2.93
N PHE A 42 -0.12 -14.23 -3.24
CA PHE A 42 -1.09 -14.67 -2.24
C PHE A 42 -0.58 -15.90 -1.47
N ASP A 43 0.12 -16.80 -2.17
CA ASP A 43 0.66 -18.03 -1.60
C ASP A 43 1.73 -17.78 -0.51
N LEU A 44 2.33 -16.58 -0.49
CA LEU A 44 3.25 -16.12 0.56
C LEU A 44 2.53 -15.83 1.89
N TYR A 45 1.21 -15.69 1.86
CA TYR A 45 0.38 -15.33 3.02
C TYR A 45 -0.75 -16.35 3.22
N PRO A 46 -0.45 -17.58 3.71
CA PRO A 46 -1.49 -18.55 4.06
C PRO A 46 -2.51 -17.95 5.04
N LEU A 47 -3.81 -18.16 4.79
CA LEU A 47 -4.89 -17.51 5.56
C LEU A 47 -4.87 -17.84 7.06
N ASP A 48 -4.38 -19.03 7.42
CA ASP A 48 -4.22 -19.50 8.80
C ASP A 48 -3.04 -18.86 9.52
N GLN A 49 -2.10 -18.25 8.78
CA GLN A 49 -0.94 -17.54 9.32
C GLN A 49 -1.12 -16.02 9.34
N ILE A 50 -2.22 -15.51 8.76
CA ILE A 50 -2.53 -14.08 8.80
C ILE A 50 -2.94 -13.68 10.20
N VAL A 51 -2.12 -12.82 10.79
CA VAL A 51 -2.40 -12.09 12.02
C VAL A 51 -3.36 -10.95 11.67
N ASP A 52 -4.51 -10.94 12.33
CA ASP A 52 -5.46 -9.85 12.20
C ASP A 52 -4.86 -8.57 12.79
N PRO A 53 -5.09 -7.39 12.19
CA PRO A 53 -4.69 -6.13 12.81
C PRO A 53 -5.39 -5.98 14.17
N PRO A 54 -4.84 -5.18 15.10
CA PRO A 54 -5.39 -5.01 16.44
C PRO A 54 -6.70 -4.22 16.40
N LEU A 55 -7.80 -4.89 16.05
CA LEU A 55 -9.15 -4.34 16.09
C LEU A 55 -9.59 -4.24 17.54
N LYS A 56 -10.04 -3.06 17.95
CA LYS A 56 -10.56 -2.83 19.30
C LYS A 56 -12.06 -2.55 19.24
N ASP A 57 -12.77 -3.03 20.25
CA ASP A 57 -14.21 -2.75 20.40
C ASP A 57 -14.47 -1.26 20.70
N ASP A 58 -13.50 -0.59 21.33
CA ASP A 58 -13.55 0.83 21.74
C ASP A 58 -12.82 1.77 20.75
N ASP A 59 -12.51 1.32 19.52
CA ASP A 59 -11.66 2.08 18.58
C ASP A 59 -12.30 3.41 18.07
N LEU A 60 -13.56 3.68 18.42
CA LEU A 60 -14.23 4.94 18.09
C LEU A 60 -14.29 5.92 19.27
N ASP A 61 -13.89 5.51 20.49
CA ASP A 61 -14.07 6.31 21.70
C ASP A 61 -13.22 7.59 21.71
N ASP A 62 -12.10 7.60 20.99
CA ASP A 62 -11.20 8.74 20.85
C ASP A 62 -11.61 9.71 19.73
N ILE A 63 -12.65 9.38 18.95
CA ILE A 63 -13.08 10.14 17.78
C ILE A 63 -14.21 11.11 18.16
N PRO A 64 -14.12 12.42 17.82
CA PRO A 64 -15.22 13.35 17.98
C PRO A 64 -16.47 12.88 17.22
N GLU A 65 -17.68 13.20 17.69
CA GLU A 65 -18.94 12.76 17.06
C GLU A 65 -18.98 13.01 15.55
N ARG A 66 -18.50 14.18 15.09
CA ARG A 66 -18.43 14.48 13.66
C ARG A 66 -17.48 13.54 12.89
N GLY A 67 -16.39 13.10 13.52
CA GLY A 67 -15.48 12.12 12.95
C GLY A 67 -16.11 10.72 12.89
N LYS A 68 -16.89 10.33 13.90
CA LYS A 68 -17.64 9.06 13.91
C LYS A 68 -18.66 9.03 12.77
N GLU A 69 -19.46 10.08 12.61
CA GLU A 69 -20.43 10.20 11.52
C GLU A 69 -19.78 10.02 10.13
N LEU A 70 -18.67 10.72 9.89
CA LEU A 70 -17.95 10.67 8.61
C LEU A 70 -17.29 9.32 8.34
N GLY A 71 -16.77 8.67 9.38
CA GLY A 71 -16.17 7.34 9.29
C GLY A 71 -17.22 6.26 9.03
N LEU A 72 -18.31 6.25 9.80
CA LEU A 72 -19.36 5.24 9.72
C LEU A 72 -20.12 5.29 8.39
N ASP A 73 -20.31 6.47 7.79
CA ASP A 73 -20.89 6.59 6.44
C ASP A 73 -20.07 5.84 5.37
N ARG A 74 -18.76 5.64 5.62
CA ARG A 74 -17.85 4.94 4.71
C ARG A 74 -17.54 3.49 5.13
N SER A 75 -18.12 3.02 6.24
CA SER A 75 -17.90 1.67 6.79
C SER A 75 -18.54 0.54 5.97
N SER A 76 -19.33 0.83 4.94
CA SER A 76 -20.09 -0.19 4.20
C SER A 76 -19.21 -1.30 3.62
N VAL A 77 -18.01 -0.97 3.12
CA VAL A 77 -17.04 -1.94 2.61
C VAL A 77 -16.52 -2.87 3.73
N TYR A 78 -16.22 -2.31 4.91
CA TYR A 78 -15.83 -3.07 6.09
C TYR A 78 -16.93 -4.05 6.49
N THR A 79 -18.12 -3.53 6.73
CA THR A 79 -19.25 -4.29 7.28
C THR A 79 -19.67 -5.40 6.32
N GLN A 80 -19.64 -5.16 5.02
CA GLN A 80 -19.91 -6.19 4.00
C GLN A 80 -18.82 -7.27 3.97
N ALA A 81 -17.54 -6.91 4.08
CA ALA A 81 -16.44 -7.87 4.09
C ALA A 81 -16.48 -8.78 5.33
N VAL A 82 -16.82 -8.21 6.50
CA VAL A 82 -17.02 -8.97 7.75
C VAL A 82 -18.24 -9.88 7.64
N ALA A 83 -19.39 -9.36 7.20
CA ALA A 83 -20.62 -10.14 7.03
C ALA A 83 -20.47 -11.29 6.04
N ALA A 84 -19.67 -11.12 4.99
CA ALA A 84 -19.36 -12.16 4.02
C ALA A 84 -18.26 -13.15 4.47
N GLY A 85 -17.64 -12.94 5.64
CA GLY A 85 -16.55 -13.79 6.14
C GLY A 85 -15.27 -13.73 5.30
N ILE A 86 -15.06 -12.64 4.55
CA ILE A 86 -13.92 -12.48 3.63
C ILE A 86 -12.84 -11.54 4.20
N TYR A 87 -12.98 -11.07 5.44
CA TYR A 87 -12.05 -10.16 6.09
C TYR A 87 -10.57 -10.60 5.95
N LYS A 88 -10.23 -11.83 6.35
CA LYS A 88 -8.85 -12.34 6.22
C LYS A 88 -8.36 -12.43 4.79
N LYS A 89 -9.25 -12.70 3.82
CA LYS A 89 -8.90 -12.70 2.38
C LYS A 89 -8.61 -11.27 1.89
N ALA A 90 -9.30 -10.27 2.43
CA ALA A 90 -9.03 -8.88 2.12
C ALA A 90 -7.66 -8.44 2.67
N VAL A 91 -7.35 -8.79 3.92
CA VAL A 91 -6.01 -8.57 4.50
C VAL A 91 -4.94 -9.28 3.68
N GLN A 92 -5.17 -10.55 3.30
CA GLN A 92 -4.29 -11.30 2.40
C GLN A 92 -4.03 -10.55 1.08
N GLY A 93 -5.09 -10.03 0.45
CA GLY A 93 -4.98 -9.27 -0.80
C GLY A 93 -4.14 -8.02 -0.66
N TYR A 94 -4.29 -7.28 0.44
CA TYR A 94 -3.47 -6.11 0.74
C TYR A 94 -1.98 -6.47 0.93
N LEU A 95 -1.68 -7.51 1.71
CA LEU A 95 -0.32 -8.01 1.93
C LEU A 95 0.34 -8.50 0.63
N ALA A 96 -0.39 -9.31 -0.16
CA ALA A 96 0.07 -9.79 -1.46
C ALA A 96 0.35 -8.63 -2.43
N SER A 97 -0.51 -7.62 -2.44
CA SER A 97 -0.34 -6.42 -3.27
C SER A 97 0.83 -5.56 -2.81
N THR A 98 1.08 -5.47 -1.51
CA THR A 98 2.22 -4.75 -0.95
C THR A 98 3.53 -5.41 -1.36
N THR A 99 3.63 -6.73 -1.24
CA THR A 99 4.80 -7.49 -1.70
C THR A 99 4.98 -7.42 -3.21
N PHE A 100 3.89 -7.37 -3.97
CA PHE A 100 3.99 -7.15 -5.41
C PHE A 100 4.66 -5.80 -5.72
N SER A 101 4.27 -4.70 -5.06
CA SER A 101 4.94 -3.41 -5.20
C SER A 101 6.39 -3.45 -4.71
N ASP A 102 6.67 -4.13 -3.61
CA ASP A 102 8.03 -4.28 -3.07
C ASP A 102 8.96 -4.96 -4.09
N VAL A 103 8.51 -6.04 -4.74
CA VAL A 103 9.27 -6.69 -5.82
C VAL A 103 9.54 -5.71 -6.96
N GLN A 104 8.60 -4.84 -7.29
CA GLN A 104 8.79 -3.83 -8.33
C GLN A 104 9.79 -2.74 -7.94
N VAL A 105 9.81 -2.32 -6.69
CA VAL A 105 10.84 -1.44 -6.12
C VAL A 105 12.20 -2.13 -6.19
N GLY A 106 12.31 -3.38 -5.75
CA GLY A 106 13.54 -4.16 -5.78
C GLY A 106 14.14 -4.24 -7.19
N ARG A 107 13.31 -4.46 -8.22
CA ARG A 107 13.77 -4.45 -9.62
C ARG A 107 14.39 -3.11 -10.05
N ILE A 108 13.87 -1.98 -9.58
CA ILE A 108 14.43 -0.65 -9.87
C ILE A 108 15.76 -0.47 -9.12
N LEU A 109 15.82 -0.85 -7.85
CA LEU A 109 17.04 -0.74 -7.04
C LEU A 109 18.16 -1.62 -7.60
N ASP A 110 17.85 -2.84 -8.02
CA ASP A 110 18.79 -3.74 -8.70
C ASP A 110 19.34 -3.14 -10.00
N ALA A 111 18.49 -2.43 -10.75
CA ALA A 111 18.92 -1.74 -11.97
C ALA A 111 19.79 -0.50 -11.65
N LEU A 112 19.45 0.24 -10.59
CA LEU A 112 20.24 1.37 -10.11
C LEU A 112 21.63 0.91 -9.68
N GLU A 113 21.72 -0.18 -8.90
CA GLU A 113 23.00 -0.75 -8.42
C GLU A 113 23.90 -1.22 -9.58
N LYS A 114 23.30 -1.70 -10.67
CA LYS A 114 24.04 -2.11 -11.89
C LYS A 114 24.35 -0.95 -12.82
N SER A 115 23.84 0.25 -12.55
CA SER A 115 24.02 1.43 -13.39
C SER A 115 25.30 2.21 -13.01
N PRO A 116 25.79 3.09 -13.88
CA PRO A 116 26.86 4.04 -13.55
C PRO A 116 26.49 5.04 -12.44
N TYR A 117 25.21 5.12 -12.03
CA TYR A 117 24.69 6.14 -11.11
C TYR A 117 24.54 5.67 -9.67
N LYS A 118 24.89 4.41 -9.37
CA LYS A 118 24.69 3.78 -8.05
C LYS A 118 25.27 4.58 -6.88
N ASP A 119 26.43 5.18 -7.06
CA ASP A 119 27.16 5.89 -6.01
C ASP A 119 26.80 7.39 -5.93
N ASN A 120 25.90 7.87 -6.80
CA ASN A 120 25.56 9.30 -6.94
C ASN A 120 24.06 9.53 -7.15
N THR A 121 23.20 8.68 -6.58
CA THR A 121 21.74 8.81 -6.68
C THR A 121 21.12 8.79 -5.29
N LEU A 122 20.36 9.83 -4.94
CA LEU A 122 19.50 9.82 -3.76
C LEU A 122 18.20 9.09 -4.08
N VAL A 123 17.86 8.09 -3.26
CA VAL A 123 16.59 7.37 -3.36
C VAL A 123 15.67 7.83 -2.23
N VAL A 124 14.45 8.22 -2.59
CA VAL A 124 13.40 8.56 -1.63
C VAL A 124 12.18 7.70 -1.89
N LEU A 125 11.73 6.98 -0.86
CA LEU A 125 10.55 6.13 -0.89
C LEU A 125 9.54 6.65 0.13
N TRP A 126 8.32 6.94 -0.32
CA TRP A 126 7.21 7.36 0.54
C TRP A 126 5.87 6.87 -0.03
N SER A 127 4.82 6.96 0.78
CA SER A 127 3.42 6.76 0.33
C SER A 127 2.68 8.10 0.33
N ASP A 128 1.64 8.22 -0.49
CA ASP A 128 0.76 9.39 -0.50
C ASP A 128 -0.18 9.40 0.74
N ASN A 129 -0.57 8.24 1.24
CA ASN A 129 -1.33 8.02 2.48
C ASN A 129 -1.23 6.57 2.99
N GLY A 130 -1.82 6.32 4.17
CA GLY A 130 -2.06 4.99 4.72
C GLY A 130 -3.37 4.37 4.25
N PHE A 131 -3.66 3.16 4.73
CA PHE A 131 -4.86 2.41 4.37
C PHE A 131 -5.38 1.61 5.57
N HIS A 132 -6.60 1.89 6.03
CA HIS A 132 -7.23 1.12 7.10
C HIS A 132 -7.58 -0.30 6.62
N LEU A 133 -7.28 -1.30 7.44
CA LEU A 133 -7.59 -2.72 7.23
C LEU A 133 -8.69 -3.21 8.16
N GLY A 134 -9.47 -2.30 8.72
CA GLY A 134 -10.59 -2.59 9.62
C GLY A 134 -10.59 -1.77 10.89
N GLU A 135 -9.49 -1.08 11.19
CA GLU A 135 -9.44 -0.09 12.27
C GLU A 135 -10.58 0.92 12.07
N LYS A 136 -11.23 1.28 13.18
CA LYS A 136 -12.37 2.20 13.23
C LYS A 136 -13.54 1.77 12.34
N LEU A 137 -13.69 0.45 12.17
CA LEU A 137 -14.71 -0.19 11.34
C LEU A 137 -14.65 0.26 9.88
N HIS A 138 -13.45 0.57 9.38
CA HIS A 138 -13.25 1.22 8.09
C HIS A 138 -12.21 0.50 7.23
N TRP A 139 -12.41 0.53 5.91
CA TRP A 139 -11.40 0.15 4.91
C TRP A 139 -11.12 1.35 4.01
N GLN A 140 -9.89 1.47 3.50
CA GLN A 140 -9.42 2.61 2.70
C GLN A 140 -9.10 3.86 3.53
N LYS A 141 -8.78 4.95 2.83
CA LYS A 141 -8.55 6.25 3.43
C LYS A 141 -9.86 6.88 3.91
N ALA A 142 -9.86 7.37 5.14
CA ALA A 142 -10.79 8.36 5.63
C ALA A 142 -10.03 9.40 6.46
N PRO A 143 -10.46 10.67 6.47
CA PRO A 143 -9.89 11.64 7.40
C PRO A 143 -10.26 11.22 8.82
N CYS A 144 -9.29 10.63 9.52
CA CYS A 144 -9.37 10.48 10.96
C CYS A 144 -9.20 11.88 11.56
N GLY A 145 -10.20 12.37 12.30
CA GLY A 145 -10.17 13.69 12.93
C GLY A 145 -9.19 13.81 14.10
N ASN A 146 -8.19 12.92 14.20
CA ASN A 146 -7.23 12.91 15.28
C ASN A 146 -6.12 13.95 15.02
N ARG A 147 -5.67 14.61 16.10
CA ARG A 147 -4.59 15.62 16.10
C ARG A 147 -3.19 15.06 15.81
N GLU A 148 -3.07 13.77 15.51
CA GLU A 148 -1.80 13.12 15.15
C GLU A 148 -1.77 12.90 13.64
N PRO A 149 -0.78 13.46 12.91
CA PRO A 149 -0.79 13.49 11.48
C PRO A 149 -0.35 12.14 10.89
N ILE A 150 -1.21 11.58 10.01
CA ILE A 150 -0.81 10.81 8.82
C ILE A 150 -0.29 9.38 9.08
N ARG A 151 -0.24 8.90 10.33
CA ARG A 151 -0.07 7.48 10.65
C ARG A 151 -1.35 6.89 11.24
N CYS A 152 -2.32 6.64 10.38
CA CYS A 152 -3.28 5.57 10.61
C CYS A 152 -2.74 4.31 9.94
#